data_AF-A0A7J5GPQ7-F1
#
_entry.id   AF-A0A7J5GPQ7-F1
#
_cell.length_a   1.000
_cell.length_b   1.000
_cell.length_c   1.000
_cell.angle_alpha   90.00
_cell.angle_beta   90.00
_cell.angle_gamma   90.00
#
_symmetry.space_group_name_H-M   'P 1'
#
loop_
_entity.id
_entity.type
_entity.pdbx_description
1 polymer ?
#
loop_
_entity_poly.entity_id
_entity_poly.type
_entity_poly.pdbx_seq_one_letter_code
_entity_poly.pdbx_strand_id
1 'polypeptide(L)' 'KVKRPHFSVLDKTKVKSTFGITVPYWKDSLQKCIHELKQQSAY' A
#
# COMPACT_ATOMS: atom_id res chain seq x y z
N LYS A 1 0.74 14.63 23.58
CA LYS A 1 0.17 13.28 23.26
C LYS A 1 -0.70 13.42 22.02
N VAL A 2 -0.29 12.88 20.87
CA VAL A 2 -1.11 12.90 19.64
C VAL A 2 -2.13 11.76 19.72
N LYS A 3 -3.42 12.07 19.65
CA LYS A 3 -4.48 11.07 19.57
C LYS A 3 -4.57 10.57 18.12
N ARG A 4 -4.60 9.25 17.94
CA ARG A 4 -4.78 8.65 16.62
C ARG A 4 -6.16 9.08 16.07
N PRO A 5 -6.23 9.64 14.86
CA PRO A 5 -7.51 9.94 14.24
C PRO A 5 -8.29 8.65 14.01
N HIS A 6 -9.61 8.73 14.09
CA HIS A 6 -10.51 7.57 13.94
C HIS A 6 -10.39 6.90 12.57
N PHE A 7 -10.00 7.69 11.55
CA PHE A 7 -9.75 7.22 10.20
C PHE A 7 -8.40 7.74 9.71
N SER A 8 -7.67 6.89 9.00
CA SER A 8 -6.36 7.22 8.41
C SER A 8 -6.33 6.93 6.90
N VAL A 9 -7.51 6.74 6.30
CA VAL A 9 -7.64 6.51 4.86
C VAL A 9 -7.41 7.84 4.15
N LEU A 10 -6.44 7.85 3.23
CA LEU A 10 -6.08 9.03 2.44
C LEU A 10 -6.71 8.98 1.06
N ASP A 11 -7.15 10.15 0.57
CA ASP A 11 -7.57 10.33 -0.81
C ASP A 11 -6.37 10.23 -1.76
N LYS A 12 -6.53 9.47 -2.85
CA LYS A 12 -5.46 9.16 -3.81
C LYS A 12 -5.60 9.91 -5.13
N THR A 13 -6.62 10.76 -5.28
CA THR A 13 -7.00 11.40 -6.55
C THR A 13 -5.90 12.32 -7.09
N LYS A 14 -5.29 13.13 -6.22
CA LYS A 14 -4.19 14.04 -6.59
C LYS A 14 -2.99 13.28 -7.16
N VAL A 15 -2.56 12.22 -6.48
CA VAL A 15 -1.39 11.41 -6.90
C VAL A 15 -1.67 10.69 -8.22
N LYS A 16 -2.86 10.12 -8.39
CA LYS A 16 -3.26 9.47 -9.64
C LYS A 16 -3.29 10.45 -10.81
N SER A 17 -3.81 11.66 -10.60
CA SER A 17 -3.92 12.68 -11.65
C SER A 17 -2.55 13.26 -12.02
N THR A 18 -1.69 13.56 -11.04
CA THR A 18 -0.39 14.18 -11.28
C THR A 18 0.61 13.22 -11.93
N PHE A 19 0.61 11.95 -11.52
CA PHE A 19 1.60 10.98 -12.00
C PHE A 19 1.05 9.98 -13.03
N GLY A 20 -0.24 10.04 -13.35
CA GLY A 20 -0.88 9.09 -14.27
C GLY A 20 -0.84 7.63 -13.80
N ILE A 21 -0.58 7.39 -12.51
CA ILE A 21 -0.39 6.05 -11.97
C ILE A 21 -1.70 5.44 -11.49
N THR A 22 -1.91 4.17 -11.82
CA THR A 22 -3.02 3.38 -11.29
C THR A 22 -2.54 2.65 -10.04
N VAL A 23 -3.04 3.07 -8.87
CA VAL A 23 -2.76 2.37 -7.60
C VAL A 23 -3.66 1.13 -7.52
N PRO A 24 -3.09 -0.10 -7.53
CA PRO A 24 -3.88 -1.33 -7.42
C PRO A 24 -4.50 -1.48 -6.02
N TYR A 25 -5.34 -2.49 -5.85
CA TYR A 25 -5.93 -2.78 -4.56
C TYR A 25 -4.84 -3.24 -3.58
N TRP A 26 -4.93 -2.80 -2.32
CA TRP A 26 -3.82 -2.98 -1.37
C TRP A 26 -3.53 -4.45 -1.04
N LYS A 27 -4.53 -5.34 -1.17
CA LYS A 27 -4.34 -6.78 -0.94
C LYS A 27 -3.39 -7.40 -1.96
N ASP A 28 -3.44 -6.98 -3.21
CA ASP A 28 -2.57 -7.50 -4.27
C ASP A 28 -1.11 -7.18 -3.96
N SER A 29 -0.84 -5.92 -3.57
CA SER A 29 0.48 -5.48 -3.14
C SER A 29 0.97 -6.22 -1.89
N LEU A 30 0.08 -6.51 -0.94
CA LEU A 30 0.41 -7.28 0.27
C LEU A 30 0.77 -8.72 -0.08
N GLN A 31 -0.02 -9.39 -0.92
CA GLN A 31 0.24 -10.76 -1.35
C GLN A 31 1.59 -10.87 -2.04
N LYS A 32 1.93 -9.92 -2.93
CA LYS A 32 3.25 -9.83 -3.56
C LYS A 32 4.35 -9.73 -2.50
N CYS A 33 4.24 -8.77 -1.57
CA CYS A 33 5.24 -8.58 -0.51
C CYS A 33 5.44 -9.86 0.34
N ILE A 34 4.36 -10.51 0.76
CA ILE A 34 4.42 -11.76 1.53
C ILE A 34 5.08 -12.88 0.72
N HIS A 35 4.79 -12.97 -0.58
CA HIS A 35 5.40 -13.96 -1.45
C HIS A 35 6.92 -13.76 -1.52
N GLU A 36 7.38 -12.54 -1.80
CA GLU A 36 8.81 -12.20 -1.84
C GLU A 36 9.52 -12.53 -0.52
N LEU A 37 8.91 -12.18 0.61
CA LEU A 37 9.47 -12.49 1.94
C LEU A 37 9.62 -13.99 2.18
N LYS A 38 8.65 -14.80 1.74
CA LYS A 38 8.74 -16.26 1.83
C LYS A 38 9.85 -16.83 0.95
N GLN A 39 10.00 -16.32 -0.29
CA GLN A 39 11.09 -16.72 -1.18
C GLN A 39 12.46 -16.36 -0.60
N GLN A 40 12.59 -15.17 0.00
CA GLN A 40 13.84 -14.71 0.59
C GLN A 40 14.25 -15.50 1.85
N SER A 41 13.30 -16.06 2.59
CA SER A 41 13.59 -16.93 3.75
C SER A 41 14.00 -18.36 3.39
N ALA A 42 13.94 -18.75 2.11
CA ALA A 42 14.21 -20.10 1.65
C ALA A 42 15.67 -20.32 1.17
N TYR A 43 16.59 -19.40 1.46
CA TYR A 43 18.03 -19.49 1.21
C TYR A 43 18.80 -19.43 2.53
#